data_AF-V4WFY4-F1
#
_entry.id   AF-V4WFY4-F1
#
_cell.length_a   1.000
_cell.length_b   1.000
_cell.length_c   1.000
_cell.angle_alpha   90.00
_cell.angle_beta   90.00
_cell.angle_gamma   90.00
#
_symmetry.space_group_name_H-M   'P 1'
#
loop_
_entity.id
_entity.type
_entity.pdbx_description
1 polymer ?
#
loop_
_entity_poly.entity_id
_entity_poly.type
_entity_poly.pdbx_seq_one_letter_code
_entity_poly.pdbx_strand_id
1 'polypeptide(L)'
;MELKFVLTAFVFISATVTTAEYIRPQPRRTLEFPWDPKPSSHPQQVHISLAGDSHMRVTWITDDESSPSVVEYGTSPGGYNCGAEGESTSYRYLFYRSGKIHHTVIGPLEHDTVYFYRCGRQGPEFEFKTPPAQFPITFAVAGDLGQTGWTKSTLDHIGQCKYDVHLLPGDLSYADYMQHRWDTFGELVQPLASARPWMVTQGNHEKESIPLIMDAFQSYNARWKMPFEESGSNSNLYYSFDVAGAHLIMLGSYADYDEYSDQYRWLKDDLSKVDRKKTPWLLVLLHVPWYNSNEAHQGEGDGMMAIMEPLVYAASVDLVLAGHVHAYERSIRVNNGKPDPCGAVYITIGDGGNKEGLAHKYVLTYRNIFELSNSNKK
;
A
#
# COMPACT_ATOMS: atom_id res chain seq x y z
N MET A 1 56.39 -22.38 -58.34
CA MET A 1 56.01 -21.58 -57.16
C MET A 1 54.81 -20.74 -57.57
N GLU A 2 53.60 -21.24 -57.35
CA GLU A 2 52.37 -20.45 -57.52
C GLU A 2 51.67 -20.40 -56.16
N LEU A 3 51.47 -19.20 -55.65
CA LEU A 3 50.81 -18.94 -54.38
C LEU A 3 49.38 -18.46 -54.67
N LYS A 4 48.38 -19.33 -54.47
CA LYS A 4 46.97 -18.94 -54.53
C LYS A 4 46.59 -18.28 -53.20
N PHE A 5 46.36 -16.97 -53.22
CA PHE A 5 45.74 -16.24 -52.11
C PHE A 5 44.23 -16.54 -52.10
N VAL A 6 43.74 -17.12 -51.01
CA VAL A 6 42.30 -17.22 -50.73
C VAL A 6 41.94 -16.06 -49.82
N LEU A 7 41.09 -15.15 -50.30
CA LEU A 7 40.56 -14.03 -49.54
C LEU A 7 39.28 -14.47 -48.84
N THR A 8 39.32 -14.64 -47.51
CA THR A 8 38.12 -14.94 -46.71
C THR A 8 37.53 -13.63 -46.19
N ALA A 9 36.39 -13.22 -46.74
CA ALA A 9 35.63 -12.07 -46.25
C ALA A 9 34.78 -12.49 -45.03
N PHE A 10 35.04 -11.90 -43.86
CA PHE A 10 34.17 -12.03 -42.70
C PHE A 10 33.04 -11.00 -42.78
N VAL A 11 31.80 -11.47 -42.93
CA VAL A 11 30.59 -10.65 -42.82
C VAL A 11 30.23 -10.56 -41.34
N PHE A 12 30.45 -9.40 -40.73
CA PHE A 12 29.90 -9.09 -39.41
C PHE A 12 28.44 -8.65 -39.55
N ILE A 13 27.50 -9.53 -39.18
CA ILE A 13 26.09 -9.17 -39.05
C ILE A 13 25.90 -8.57 -37.66
N SER A 14 25.79 -7.23 -37.60
CA SER A 14 25.34 -6.53 -36.40
C SER A 14 23.82 -6.68 -36.31
N ALA A 15 23.35 -7.55 -35.41
CA ALA A 15 21.94 -7.61 -35.05
C ALA A 15 21.61 -6.44 -34.10
N THR A 16 21.06 -5.36 -34.63
CA THR A 16 20.40 -4.33 -33.83
C THR A 16 19.10 -4.92 -33.27
N VAL A 17 19.09 -5.26 -31.99
CA VAL A 17 17.86 -5.57 -31.25
C VAL A 17 17.13 -4.26 -31.02
N THR A 18 16.18 -3.93 -31.89
CA THR A 18 15.19 -2.88 -31.64
C THR A 18 14.23 -3.41 -30.58
N THR A 19 14.36 -2.95 -29.34
CA THR A 19 13.33 -3.16 -28.31
C THR A 19 12.09 -2.41 -28.76
N ALA A 20 11.04 -3.15 -29.14
CA ALA A 20 9.75 -2.52 -29.41
C ALA A 20 9.31 -1.75 -28.16
N GLU A 21 8.78 -0.54 -28.36
CA GLU A 21 8.20 0.28 -27.29
C GLU A 21 7.13 -0.56 -26.58
N TYR A 22 7.31 -0.82 -25.28
CA TYR A 22 6.32 -1.56 -24.50
C TYR A 22 5.13 -0.64 -24.25
N ILE A 23 4.12 -0.73 -25.12
CA ILE A 23 2.83 -0.10 -24.92
C ILE A 23 2.03 -1.00 -23.97
N ARG A 24 1.80 -0.55 -22.73
CA ARG A 24 0.92 -1.27 -21.80
C ARG A 24 -0.46 -1.45 -22.44
N PRO A 25 -1.06 -2.65 -22.41
CA PRO A 25 -2.35 -2.86 -23.04
C PRO A 25 -3.46 -2.07 -22.34
N GLN A 26 -4.59 -1.89 -23.04
CA GLN A 26 -5.76 -1.16 -22.54
C GLN A 26 -6.23 -1.67 -21.17
N PRO A 27 -6.92 -0.81 -20.38
CA PRO A 27 -7.50 -1.23 -19.10
C PRO A 27 -8.31 -2.52 -19.25
N ARG A 28 -7.98 -3.52 -18.43
CA ARG A 28 -8.75 -4.77 -18.36
C ARG A 28 -10.06 -4.51 -17.62
N ARG A 29 -11.08 -5.30 -17.93
CA ARG A 29 -12.39 -5.19 -17.27
C ARG A 29 -12.25 -5.39 -15.76
N THR A 30 -13.11 -4.70 -15.01
CA THR A 30 -13.40 -5.03 -13.62
C THR A 30 -13.72 -6.52 -13.50
N LEU A 31 -13.17 -7.17 -12.48
CA LEU A 31 -13.41 -8.59 -12.24
C LEU A 31 -14.86 -8.81 -11.82
N GLU A 32 -15.43 -9.90 -12.28
CA GLU A 32 -16.70 -10.41 -11.79
C GLU A 32 -16.40 -11.55 -10.81
N PHE A 33 -16.97 -11.46 -9.62
CA PHE A 33 -16.80 -12.46 -8.57
C PHE A 33 -18.02 -13.37 -8.62
N PRO A 34 -17.85 -14.67 -8.96
CA PRO A 34 -18.97 -15.60 -8.99
C PRO A 34 -19.55 -15.74 -7.59
N TRP A 35 -20.86 -15.96 -7.50
CA TRP A 35 -21.51 -16.21 -6.23
C TRP A 35 -20.99 -17.51 -5.62
N ASP A 36 -20.25 -17.39 -4.51
CA ASP A 36 -19.68 -18.51 -3.75
C ASP A 36 -20.23 -18.49 -2.32
N PRO A 37 -21.38 -19.14 -2.06
CA PRO A 37 -22.03 -19.08 -0.77
C PRO A 37 -21.20 -19.81 0.29
N LYS A 38 -20.60 -19.04 1.19
CA LYS A 38 -19.95 -19.56 2.39
C LYS A 38 -20.95 -19.61 3.55
N PRO A 39 -20.76 -20.49 4.54
CA PRO A 39 -21.51 -20.42 5.79
C PRO A 39 -21.40 -19.01 6.40
N SER A 40 -22.48 -18.47 6.93
CA SER A 40 -22.54 -17.08 7.42
C SER A 40 -21.53 -16.77 8.54
N SER A 41 -21.12 -17.80 9.29
CA SER A 41 -20.12 -17.71 10.35
C SER A 41 -18.68 -17.89 9.87
N HIS A 42 -18.45 -18.23 8.60
CA HIS A 42 -17.10 -18.36 8.06
C HIS A 42 -16.46 -16.98 7.89
N PRO A 43 -15.22 -16.78 8.40
CA PRO A 43 -14.45 -15.57 8.12
C PRO A 43 -14.21 -15.37 6.63
N GLN A 44 -14.42 -14.14 6.19
CA GLN A 44 -14.14 -13.67 4.83
C GLN A 44 -13.36 -12.37 4.89
N GLN A 45 -12.77 -11.99 3.76
CA GLN A 45 -12.00 -10.75 3.60
C GLN A 45 -10.88 -10.66 4.65
N VAL A 46 -10.28 -11.80 4.99
CA VAL A 46 -9.28 -11.89 6.07
C VAL A 46 -8.02 -11.13 5.65
N HIS A 47 -7.60 -10.19 6.47
CA HIS A 47 -6.38 -9.43 6.26
C HIS A 47 -5.70 -9.10 7.59
N ILE A 48 -4.38 -8.91 7.54
CA ILE A 48 -3.55 -8.60 8.70
C ILE A 48 -2.78 -7.29 8.52
N SER A 49 -2.50 -6.59 9.62
CA SER A 49 -1.68 -5.37 9.67
C SER A 49 -0.85 -5.34 10.94
N LEU A 50 0.27 -4.61 10.92
CA LEU A 50 1.07 -4.40 12.14
C LEU A 50 0.26 -3.60 13.16
N ALA A 51 0.41 -3.93 14.44
CA ALA A 51 -0.39 -3.38 15.53
C ALA A 51 0.49 -2.96 16.73
N GLY A 52 1.64 -2.38 16.45
CA GLY A 52 2.67 -2.07 17.44
C GLY A 52 3.76 -3.14 17.54
N ASP A 53 4.70 -2.93 18.47
CA ASP A 53 5.89 -3.77 18.60
C ASP A 53 5.51 -5.23 18.86
N SER A 54 5.91 -6.12 17.94
CA SER A 54 5.67 -7.56 18.03
C SER A 54 4.18 -7.97 18.09
N HIS A 55 3.27 -7.10 17.63
CA HIS A 55 1.83 -7.39 17.57
C HIS A 55 1.29 -7.30 16.15
N MET A 56 0.29 -8.14 15.86
CA MET A 56 -0.39 -8.19 14.56
C MET A 56 -1.89 -8.03 14.80
N ARG A 57 -2.57 -7.20 14.01
CA ARG A 57 -4.03 -7.16 13.96
C ARG A 57 -4.50 -8.12 12.89
N VAL A 58 -5.45 -8.98 13.24
CA VAL A 58 -6.21 -9.80 12.32
C VAL A 58 -7.60 -9.20 12.19
N THR A 59 -8.00 -8.89 10.96
CA THR A 59 -9.32 -8.38 10.62
C THR A 59 -10.03 -9.35 9.68
N TRP A 60 -11.33 -9.57 9.92
CA TRP A 60 -12.18 -10.39 9.05
C TRP A 60 -13.63 -9.93 9.15
N ILE A 61 -14.46 -10.42 8.23
CA ILE A 61 -15.90 -10.15 8.19
C ILE A 61 -16.68 -11.47 8.25
N THR A 62 -17.80 -11.46 8.98
CA THR A 62 -18.81 -12.55 8.95
C THR A 62 -20.20 -11.99 8.72
N ASP A 63 -21.07 -12.75 8.07
CA ASP A 63 -22.50 -12.39 7.92
C ASP A 63 -23.31 -12.73 9.19
N ASP A 64 -22.84 -13.70 9.99
CA ASP A 64 -23.45 -14.07 11.26
C ASP A 64 -23.02 -13.11 12.39
N GLU A 65 -23.96 -12.26 12.79
CA GLU A 65 -23.81 -11.27 13.87
C GLU A 65 -23.43 -11.90 15.23
N SER A 66 -23.70 -13.20 15.44
CA SER A 66 -23.34 -13.93 16.66
C SER A 66 -21.90 -14.43 16.68
N SER A 67 -21.17 -14.33 15.56
CA SER A 67 -19.78 -14.79 15.44
C SER A 67 -18.88 -14.08 16.48
N PRO A 68 -17.99 -14.81 17.16
CA PRO A 68 -17.10 -14.22 18.16
C PRO A 68 -15.90 -13.53 17.50
N SER A 69 -15.45 -12.41 18.07
CA SER A 69 -14.16 -11.77 17.71
C SER A 69 -13.01 -12.47 18.43
N VAL A 70 -12.68 -13.70 18.01
CA VAL A 70 -11.60 -14.49 18.62
C VAL A 70 -10.63 -14.95 17.55
N VAL A 71 -9.33 -14.85 17.84
CA VAL A 71 -8.26 -15.46 17.05
C VAL A 71 -7.55 -16.49 17.90
N GLU A 72 -7.38 -17.70 17.38
CA GLU A 72 -6.56 -18.75 17.98
C GLU A 72 -5.36 -18.96 17.06
N TYR A 73 -4.15 -18.99 17.62
CA TYR A 73 -2.91 -19.02 16.86
C TYR A 73 -1.82 -19.85 17.55
N GLY A 74 -0.84 -20.30 16.77
CA GLY A 74 0.33 -21.05 17.23
C GLY A 74 1.34 -21.29 16.11
N THR A 75 2.45 -21.95 16.44
CA THR A 75 3.58 -22.18 15.49
C THR A 75 3.52 -23.54 14.80
N SER A 76 2.43 -24.30 14.95
CA SER A 76 2.23 -25.61 14.31
C SER A 76 0.87 -25.67 13.64
N PRO A 77 0.75 -26.28 12.45
CA PRO A 77 -0.54 -26.46 11.77
C PRO A 77 -1.55 -27.18 12.67
N GLY A 78 -2.75 -26.64 12.81
CA GLY A 78 -3.81 -27.15 13.68
C GLY A 78 -3.54 -27.05 15.20
N GLY A 79 -2.40 -26.51 15.62
CA GLY A 79 -1.97 -26.41 17.01
C GLY A 79 -1.98 -24.97 17.52
N TYR A 80 -3.12 -24.53 18.06
CA TYR A 80 -3.29 -23.18 18.60
C TYR A 80 -3.15 -23.20 20.13
N ASN A 81 -1.98 -22.83 20.63
CA ASN A 81 -1.70 -22.73 22.06
C ASN A 81 -2.00 -21.34 22.64
N CYS A 82 -2.22 -20.35 21.78
CA CYS A 82 -2.54 -18.98 22.14
C CYS A 82 -3.91 -18.59 21.57
N GLY A 83 -4.57 -17.64 22.24
CA GLY A 83 -5.81 -17.05 21.76
C GLY A 83 -5.95 -15.61 22.26
N ALA A 84 -6.64 -14.79 21.49
CA ALA A 84 -6.96 -13.42 21.83
C ALA A 84 -8.42 -13.10 21.49
N GLU A 85 -9.05 -12.30 22.33
CA GLU A 85 -10.36 -11.70 22.06
C GLU A 85 -10.17 -10.30 21.51
N GLY A 86 -11.04 -9.90 20.59
CA GLY A 86 -11.02 -8.59 19.96
C GLY A 86 -12.37 -7.90 19.99
N GLU A 87 -12.46 -6.82 19.24
CA GLU A 87 -13.68 -6.03 19.08
C GLU A 87 -14.40 -6.38 17.78
N SER A 88 -15.61 -5.88 17.62
CA SER A 88 -16.33 -5.93 16.36
C SER A 88 -17.15 -4.68 16.12
N THR A 89 -17.30 -4.31 14.86
CA THR A 89 -18.10 -3.18 14.40
C THR A 89 -18.96 -3.59 13.20
N SER A 90 -19.79 -2.68 12.73
CA SER A 90 -20.43 -2.74 11.41
C SER A 90 -20.73 -1.32 10.97
N TYR A 91 -20.94 -1.10 9.67
CA TYR A 91 -21.35 0.20 9.17
C TYR A 91 -22.51 0.08 8.17
N ARG A 92 -23.21 1.21 8.01
CA ARG A 92 -24.25 1.37 7.00
C ARG A 92 -23.86 2.54 6.11
N TYR A 93 -24.06 2.36 4.82
CA TYR A 93 -23.81 3.38 3.82
C TYR A 93 -24.99 3.41 2.86
N LEU A 94 -25.84 4.44 2.98
CA LEU A 94 -27.16 4.47 2.32
C LEU A 94 -27.96 3.18 2.62
N PHE A 95 -28.23 2.36 1.59
CA PHE A 95 -28.97 1.11 1.70
C PHE A 95 -28.08 -0.12 1.96
N TYR A 96 -26.76 0.04 1.86
CA TYR A 96 -25.81 -1.02 2.17
C TYR A 96 -25.63 -1.16 3.69
N ARG A 97 -25.48 -2.40 4.14
CA ARG A 97 -25.07 -2.75 5.51
C ARG A 97 -23.94 -3.77 5.39
N SER A 98 -22.81 -3.50 6.03
CA SER A 98 -21.71 -4.47 6.09
C SER A 98 -22.11 -5.70 6.90
N GLY A 99 -21.40 -6.81 6.68
CA GLY A 99 -21.30 -7.85 7.69
C GLY A 99 -20.68 -7.31 8.99
N LYS A 100 -20.59 -8.17 10.00
CA LYS A 100 -19.88 -7.88 11.24
C LYS A 100 -18.39 -7.90 10.96
N ILE A 101 -17.72 -6.77 11.19
CA ILE A 101 -16.28 -6.60 10.98
C ILE A 101 -15.58 -6.81 12.32
N HIS A 102 -14.62 -7.71 12.37
CA HIS A 102 -13.91 -8.09 13.59
C HIS A 102 -12.49 -7.58 13.54
N HIS A 103 -11.97 -7.08 14.66
CA HIS A 103 -10.56 -6.71 14.79
C HIS A 103 -10.00 -7.32 16.07
N THR A 104 -8.99 -8.19 15.94
CA THR A 104 -8.32 -8.82 17.08
C THR A 104 -6.81 -8.59 16.96
N VAL A 105 -6.21 -8.03 17.99
CA VAL A 105 -4.76 -7.89 18.10
C VAL A 105 -4.20 -9.14 18.79
N ILE A 106 -3.21 -9.78 18.17
CA ILE A 106 -2.49 -10.94 18.69
C ILE A 106 -1.03 -10.57 18.97
N GLY A 107 -0.44 -11.22 19.97
CA GLY A 107 0.94 -11.01 20.38
C GLY A 107 1.12 -10.97 21.91
N PRO A 108 2.35 -10.71 22.39
CA PRO A 108 3.56 -10.50 21.57
C PRO A 108 3.96 -11.75 20.77
N LEU A 109 4.46 -11.55 19.56
CA LEU A 109 4.86 -12.60 18.62
C LEU A 109 6.38 -12.60 18.44
N GLU A 110 6.95 -13.78 18.21
CA GLU A 110 8.36 -13.90 17.82
C GLU A 110 8.57 -13.36 16.39
N HIS A 111 9.68 -12.68 16.16
CA HIS A 111 10.06 -12.19 14.83
C HIS A 111 10.44 -13.34 13.89
N ASP A 112 10.39 -13.09 12.58
CA ASP A 112 10.77 -14.03 11.51
C ASP A 112 10.14 -15.43 11.64
N THR A 113 8.95 -15.51 12.27
CA THR A 113 8.31 -16.77 12.68
C THR A 113 7.00 -16.96 11.94
N VAL A 114 6.76 -18.19 11.50
CA VAL A 114 5.50 -18.60 10.89
C VAL A 114 4.49 -18.95 11.98
N TYR A 115 3.31 -18.35 11.88
CA TYR A 115 2.17 -18.62 12.74
C TYR A 115 0.98 -19.11 11.90
N PHE A 116 0.36 -20.18 12.38
CA PHE A 116 -0.92 -20.69 11.91
C PHE A 116 -2.02 -20.12 12.79
N TYR A 117 -3.11 -19.68 12.19
CA TYR A 117 -4.21 -19.07 12.93
C TYR A 117 -5.58 -19.36 12.33
N ARG A 118 -6.59 -19.28 13.18
CA ARG A 118 -8.01 -19.26 12.81
C ARG A 118 -8.66 -18.05 13.45
N CYS A 119 -9.67 -17.49 12.77
CA CYS A 119 -10.48 -16.41 13.30
C CYS A 119 -11.95 -16.85 13.41
N GLY A 120 -12.70 -16.31 14.35
CA GLY A 120 -14.13 -16.62 14.53
C GLY A 120 -14.45 -18.04 15.02
N ARG A 121 -13.44 -18.85 15.40
CA ARG A 121 -13.55 -20.29 15.77
C ARG A 121 -14.16 -21.19 14.69
N GLN A 122 -14.33 -20.68 13.48
CA GLN A 122 -14.97 -21.34 12.35
C GLN A 122 -14.15 -21.10 11.08
N GLY A 123 -14.37 -21.91 10.04
CA GLY A 123 -13.71 -21.72 8.75
C GLY A 123 -12.27 -22.28 8.67
N PRO A 124 -11.51 -21.86 7.65
CA PRO A 124 -10.20 -22.43 7.35
C PRO A 124 -9.09 -21.93 8.29
N GLU A 125 -8.00 -22.68 8.34
CA GLU A 125 -6.73 -22.21 8.89
C GLU A 125 -6.02 -21.30 7.88
N PHE A 126 -5.40 -20.25 8.40
CA PHE A 126 -4.54 -19.32 7.68
C PHE A 126 -3.12 -19.41 8.22
N GLU A 127 -2.17 -18.90 7.45
CA GLU A 127 -0.74 -18.86 7.79
C GLU A 127 -0.19 -17.47 7.50
N PHE A 128 0.52 -16.86 8.46
CA PHE A 128 1.30 -15.66 8.23
C PHE A 128 2.72 -15.80 8.77
N LYS A 129 3.61 -14.92 8.30
CA LYS A 129 4.97 -14.80 8.82
C LYS A 129 5.17 -13.41 9.41
N THR A 130 5.68 -13.32 10.63
CA THR A 130 6.07 -12.04 11.22
C THR A 130 7.29 -11.44 10.52
N PRO A 131 7.40 -10.11 10.42
CA PRO A 131 8.61 -9.47 9.89
C PRO A 131 9.86 -9.81 10.74
N PRO A 132 11.06 -9.68 10.17
CA PRO A 132 12.30 -9.86 10.91
C PRO A 132 12.48 -8.75 11.96
N ALA A 133 13.24 -9.03 13.03
CA ALA A 133 13.52 -8.07 14.09
C ALA A 133 14.43 -6.92 13.63
N GLN A 134 15.28 -7.19 12.64
CA GLN A 134 16.32 -6.30 12.11
C GLN A 134 16.46 -6.51 10.61
N PHE A 135 17.17 -5.62 9.92
CA PHE A 135 17.48 -5.78 8.50
C PHE A 135 18.15 -7.12 8.17
N PRO A 136 17.91 -7.67 6.96
CA PRO A 136 17.15 -7.06 5.85
C PRO A 136 15.64 -7.22 5.99
N ILE A 137 14.88 -6.23 5.49
CA ILE A 137 13.43 -6.29 5.29
C ILE A 137 13.09 -5.95 3.84
N THR A 138 12.05 -6.60 3.29
CA THR A 138 11.58 -6.38 1.93
C THR A 138 10.13 -5.89 1.93
N PHE A 139 9.91 -4.72 1.33
CA PHE A 139 8.58 -4.15 1.11
C PHE A 139 8.10 -4.41 -0.32
N ALA A 140 6.85 -4.87 -0.47
CA ALA A 140 6.12 -4.77 -1.74
C ALA A 140 5.30 -3.47 -1.71
N VAL A 141 5.34 -2.67 -2.77
CA VAL A 141 4.62 -1.39 -2.84
C VAL A 141 3.79 -1.33 -4.11
N ALA A 142 2.49 -1.07 -3.98
CA ALA A 142 1.59 -0.81 -5.09
C ALA A 142 0.42 0.07 -4.62
N GLY A 143 0.20 1.22 -5.25
CA GLY A 143 -0.98 2.07 -5.02
C GLY A 143 -2.08 1.80 -6.03
N ASP A 144 -3.28 2.34 -5.76
CA ASP A 144 -4.30 2.52 -6.79
C ASP A 144 -4.70 1.18 -7.45
N LEU A 145 -4.93 0.19 -6.59
CA LEU A 145 -5.12 -1.21 -7.00
C LEU A 145 -6.44 -1.39 -7.76
N GLY A 146 -7.57 -1.01 -7.16
CA GLY A 146 -8.90 -1.36 -7.67
C GLY A 146 -9.12 -2.87 -7.73
N GLN A 147 -9.88 -3.34 -8.71
CA GLN A 147 -10.25 -4.76 -8.82
C GLN A 147 -10.51 -5.20 -10.27
N THR A 148 -9.54 -4.92 -11.14
CA THR A 148 -9.59 -5.29 -12.56
C THR A 148 -8.70 -6.50 -12.85
N GLY A 149 -8.76 -6.99 -14.09
CA GLY A 149 -7.79 -7.97 -14.58
C GLY A 149 -6.33 -7.48 -14.56
N TRP A 150 -6.08 -6.18 -14.44
CA TRP A 150 -4.74 -5.63 -14.19
C TRP A 150 -4.38 -5.71 -12.72
N THR A 151 -5.28 -5.35 -11.81
CA THR A 151 -5.10 -5.57 -10.37
C THR A 151 -4.73 -7.02 -10.07
N LYS A 152 -5.46 -7.99 -10.63
CA LYS A 152 -5.11 -9.41 -10.48
C LYS A 152 -3.69 -9.70 -10.96
N SER A 153 -3.29 -9.14 -12.10
CA SER A 153 -1.93 -9.31 -12.61
C SER A 153 -0.88 -8.70 -11.69
N THR A 154 -1.15 -7.53 -11.09
CA THR A 154 -0.28 -6.89 -10.11
C THR A 154 -0.15 -7.75 -8.86
N LEU A 155 -1.26 -8.25 -8.32
CA LEU A 155 -1.29 -9.16 -7.17
C LEU A 155 -0.58 -10.50 -7.48
N ASP A 156 -0.76 -11.06 -8.68
CA ASP A 156 -0.06 -12.28 -9.11
C ASP A 156 1.47 -12.06 -9.14
N HIS A 157 1.96 -10.88 -9.54
CA HIS A 157 3.39 -10.55 -9.47
C HIS A 157 3.86 -10.34 -8.01
N ILE A 158 3.08 -9.65 -7.18
CA ILE A 158 3.40 -9.50 -5.74
C ILE A 158 3.49 -10.88 -5.07
N GLY A 159 2.59 -11.80 -5.38
CA GLY A 159 2.58 -13.16 -4.84
C GLY A 159 3.78 -14.02 -5.26
N GLN A 160 4.49 -13.64 -6.34
CA GLN A 160 5.74 -14.27 -6.76
C GLN A 160 6.97 -13.69 -6.06
N CYS A 161 6.84 -12.51 -5.45
CA CYS A 161 7.91 -11.85 -4.72
C CYS A 161 8.02 -12.42 -3.28
N LYS A 162 9.24 -12.51 -2.77
CA LYS A 162 9.47 -12.70 -1.32
C LYS A 162 9.45 -11.33 -0.66
N TYR A 163 8.37 -11.01 0.06
CA TYR A 163 8.23 -9.77 0.82
C TYR A 163 7.75 -10.04 2.25
N ASP A 164 8.01 -9.07 3.12
CA ASP A 164 7.68 -9.14 4.55
C ASP A 164 6.48 -8.25 4.88
N VAL A 165 6.35 -7.09 4.22
CA VAL A 165 5.27 -6.13 4.43
C VAL A 165 4.80 -5.56 3.08
N HIS A 166 3.49 -5.42 2.90
CA HIS A 166 2.92 -4.72 1.75
C HIS A 166 2.53 -3.29 2.14
N LEU A 167 2.93 -2.32 1.33
CA LEU A 167 2.61 -0.90 1.51
C LEU A 167 1.71 -0.43 0.36
N LEU A 168 0.56 0.19 0.70
CA LEU A 168 -0.44 0.64 -0.28
C LEU A 168 -0.76 2.13 -0.04
N PRO A 169 -0.25 3.05 -0.88
CA PRO A 169 -0.43 4.49 -0.74
C PRO A 169 -1.80 5.01 -1.23
N GLY A 170 -2.90 4.42 -0.75
CA GLY A 170 -4.28 4.86 -1.03
C GLY A 170 -4.91 4.30 -2.31
N ASP A 171 -6.20 4.58 -2.46
CA ASP A 171 -7.08 4.12 -3.54
C ASP A 171 -7.14 2.59 -3.64
N LEU A 172 -7.80 1.98 -2.65
CA LEU A 172 -7.83 0.54 -2.46
C LEU A 172 -8.80 -0.12 -3.46
N SER A 173 -10.10 0.08 -3.24
CA SER A 173 -11.13 -0.77 -3.88
C SER A 173 -11.77 -0.15 -5.13
N TYR A 174 -11.69 1.17 -5.28
CA TYR A 174 -12.48 1.94 -6.26
C TYR A 174 -13.97 1.60 -6.18
N ALA A 175 -14.46 1.39 -4.95
CA ALA A 175 -15.86 1.12 -4.67
C ALA A 175 -16.74 2.29 -5.08
N ASP A 176 -16.27 3.53 -4.87
CA ASP A 176 -16.91 4.77 -5.29
C ASP A 176 -18.39 4.73 -5.00
N TYR A 177 -18.73 4.69 -3.72
CA TYR A 177 -20.11 4.66 -3.22
C TYR A 177 -20.83 3.31 -3.44
N MET A 178 -20.35 2.43 -4.33
CA MET A 178 -20.89 1.08 -4.56
C MET A 178 -20.29 0.06 -3.57
N GLN A 179 -20.76 0.08 -2.32
CA GLN A 179 -20.12 -0.61 -1.20
C GLN A 179 -19.83 -2.11 -1.33
N HIS A 180 -20.62 -2.87 -2.09
CA HIS A 180 -20.33 -4.29 -2.34
C HIS A 180 -18.95 -4.50 -2.99
N ARG A 181 -18.40 -3.47 -3.64
CA ARG A 181 -17.05 -3.49 -4.21
C ARG A 181 -15.94 -3.50 -3.16
N TRP A 182 -16.21 -3.03 -1.95
CA TRP A 182 -15.28 -3.23 -0.83
C TRP A 182 -15.22 -4.70 -0.43
N ASP A 183 -16.37 -5.40 -0.48
CA ASP A 183 -16.44 -6.83 -0.13
C ASP A 183 -15.65 -7.68 -1.13
N THR A 184 -15.91 -7.48 -2.43
CA THR A 184 -15.19 -8.19 -3.49
C THR A 184 -13.70 -7.82 -3.56
N PHE A 185 -13.34 -6.58 -3.22
CA PHE A 185 -11.93 -6.20 -3.07
C PHE A 185 -11.27 -6.97 -1.90
N GLY A 186 -11.93 -7.05 -0.75
CA GLY A 186 -11.46 -7.84 0.39
C GLY A 186 -11.26 -9.32 0.04
N GLU A 187 -12.19 -9.90 -0.71
CA GLU A 187 -12.05 -11.28 -1.24
C GLU A 187 -10.87 -11.42 -2.21
N LEU A 188 -10.68 -10.44 -3.10
CA LEU A 188 -9.61 -10.43 -4.08
C LEU A 188 -8.22 -10.43 -3.42
N VAL A 189 -8.03 -9.61 -2.38
CA VAL A 189 -6.72 -9.43 -1.74
C VAL A 189 -6.45 -10.42 -0.62
N GLN A 190 -7.49 -11.06 -0.05
CA GLN A 190 -7.35 -12.02 1.07
C GLN A 190 -6.21 -13.04 0.90
N PRO A 191 -5.97 -13.66 -0.27
CA PRO A 191 -4.88 -14.63 -0.41
C PRO A 191 -3.49 -14.09 -0.06
N LEU A 192 -3.25 -12.78 -0.26
CA LEU A 192 -2.00 -12.11 0.09
C LEU A 192 -2.12 -11.39 1.44
N ALA A 193 -3.24 -10.71 1.66
CA ALA A 193 -3.47 -9.86 2.84
C ALA A 193 -3.62 -10.67 4.14
N SER A 194 -4.01 -11.94 4.08
CA SER A 194 -4.01 -12.83 5.25
C SER A 194 -2.62 -13.40 5.59
N ALA A 195 -1.67 -13.36 4.65
CA ALA A 195 -0.36 -14.00 4.80
C ALA A 195 0.76 -13.04 5.17
N ARG A 196 0.64 -11.76 4.82
CA ARG A 196 1.61 -10.70 5.14
C ARG A 196 0.87 -9.43 5.59
N PRO A 197 1.44 -8.63 6.51
CA PRO A 197 0.85 -7.36 6.92
C PRO A 197 0.73 -6.39 5.75
N TRP A 198 -0.48 -5.84 5.58
CA TRP A 198 -0.78 -4.75 4.66
C TRP A 198 -0.91 -3.46 5.46
N MET A 199 -0.05 -2.50 5.16
CA MET A 199 -0.07 -1.16 5.75
C MET A 199 -0.58 -0.20 4.69
N VAL A 200 -1.77 0.35 4.93
CA VAL A 200 -2.52 1.14 3.93
C VAL A 200 -2.73 2.56 4.44
N THR A 201 -2.83 3.52 3.52
CA THR A 201 -3.39 4.85 3.81
C THR A 201 -4.62 5.07 2.94
N GLN A 202 -5.29 6.20 3.15
CA GLN A 202 -6.45 6.64 2.37
C GLN A 202 -6.03 7.38 1.09
N GLY A 203 -6.81 7.21 0.02
CA GLY A 203 -6.78 8.07 -1.17
C GLY A 203 -8.13 8.77 -1.39
N ASN A 204 -8.32 9.43 -2.53
CA ASN A 204 -9.58 10.14 -2.80
C ASN A 204 -10.75 9.18 -2.96
N HIS A 205 -10.52 7.95 -3.43
CA HIS A 205 -11.56 6.95 -3.60
C HIS A 205 -12.07 6.37 -2.28
N GLU A 206 -11.31 6.53 -1.18
CA GLU A 206 -11.78 6.19 0.17
C GLU A 206 -12.67 7.26 0.80
N LYS A 207 -12.66 8.49 0.27
CA LYS A 207 -13.38 9.61 0.88
C LYS A 207 -14.87 9.34 0.98
N GLU A 208 -15.48 8.82 -0.09
CA GLU A 208 -16.90 8.40 -0.15
C GLU A 208 -17.85 9.30 0.67
N SER A 209 -17.73 10.63 0.57
CA SER A 209 -18.52 11.56 1.37
C SER A 209 -19.70 12.07 0.57
N ILE A 210 -20.87 12.10 1.20
CA ILE A 210 -22.09 12.69 0.63
C ILE A 210 -22.53 13.81 1.58
N PRO A 211 -22.47 15.09 1.17
CA PRO A 211 -22.81 16.21 2.03
C PRO A 211 -24.14 16.02 2.75
N LEU A 212 -24.15 16.19 4.07
CA LEU A 212 -25.31 16.04 4.96
C LEU A 212 -25.89 14.61 5.09
N ILE A 213 -25.28 13.60 4.45
CA ILE A 213 -25.82 12.23 4.42
C ILE A 213 -24.78 11.22 4.93
N MET A 214 -23.54 11.26 4.41
CA MET A 214 -22.48 10.31 4.73
C MET A 214 -21.17 11.03 5.07
N ASP A 215 -20.61 10.69 6.21
CA ASP A 215 -19.28 11.14 6.63
C ASP A 215 -18.18 10.54 5.76
N ALA A 216 -17.06 11.26 5.65
CA ALA A 216 -15.93 10.81 4.86
C ALA A 216 -15.22 9.60 5.49
N PHE A 217 -14.63 8.75 4.65
CA PHE A 217 -13.76 7.62 5.06
C PHE A 217 -14.43 6.56 5.93
N GLN A 218 -15.77 6.52 6.01
CA GLN A 218 -16.49 5.58 6.87
C GLN A 218 -16.14 4.12 6.55
N SER A 219 -16.16 3.75 5.28
CA SER A 219 -15.87 2.39 4.81
C SER A 219 -14.41 1.99 5.05
N TYR A 220 -13.47 2.92 4.78
CA TYR A 220 -12.04 2.74 5.04
C TYR A 220 -11.76 2.51 6.53
N ASN A 221 -12.26 3.41 7.40
CA ASN A 221 -12.03 3.33 8.84
C ASN A 221 -12.66 2.09 9.48
N ALA A 222 -13.79 1.62 8.97
CA ALA A 222 -14.43 0.41 9.44
C ALA A 222 -13.67 -0.86 9.02
N ARG A 223 -13.11 -0.89 7.80
CA ARG A 223 -12.49 -2.11 7.25
C ARG A 223 -11.00 -2.22 7.54
N TRP A 224 -10.27 -1.11 7.49
CA TRP A 224 -8.81 -1.06 7.57
C TRP A 224 -8.37 -0.25 8.80
N LYS A 225 -8.47 -0.86 9.99
CA LYS A 225 -8.00 -0.27 11.24
C LYS A 225 -6.49 -0.41 11.37
N MET A 226 -5.78 0.70 11.17
CA MET A 226 -4.33 0.82 11.21
C MET A 226 -3.82 1.20 12.60
N PRO A 227 -2.50 1.09 12.89
CA PRO A 227 -1.95 1.33 14.23
C PRO A 227 -1.79 2.83 14.57
N PHE A 228 -2.86 3.60 14.43
CA PHE A 228 -2.83 5.05 14.68
C PHE A 228 -2.73 5.39 16.17
N GLU A 229 -3.36 4.62 17.04
CA GLU A 229 -3.28 4.83 18.49
C GLU A 229 -1.88 4.51 19.01
N GLU A 230 -1.28 3.43 18.50
CA GLU A 230 0.07 2.97 18.86
C GLU A 230 1.16 3.96 18.43
N SER A 231 0.90 4.77 17.39
CA SER A 231 1.77 5.88 16.96
C SER A 231 1.41 7.23 17.57
N GLY A 232 0.43 7.26 18.49
CA GLY A 232 -0.01 8.50 19.15
C GLY A 232 -0.75 9.47 18.24
N SER A 233 -1.23 9.02 17.08
CA SER A 233 -2.17 9.75 16.23
C SER A 233 -3.59 9.64 16.81
N ASN A 234 -4.43 10.65 16.54
CA ASN A 234 -5.85 10.62 16.89
C ASN A 234 -6.75 10.18 15.72
N SER A 235 -6.15 9.78 14.59
CA SER A 235 -6.87 9.50 13.35
C SER A 235 -6.27 8.31 12.60
N ASN A 236 -7.13 7.41 12.13
CA ASN A 236 -6.74 6.29 11.28
C ASN A 236 -6.26 6.71 9.87
N LEU A 237 -6.34 8.00 9.53
CA LEU A 237 -5.93 8.55 8.24
C LEU A 237 -4.44 8.88 8.17
N TYR A 238 -3.75 8.96 9.31
CA TYR A 238 -2.31 9.18 9.39
C TYR A 238 -1.73 8.56 10.65
N TYR A 239 -0.62 7.84 10.51
CA TYR A 239 -0.02 7.05 11.57
C TYR A 239 1.41 6.67 11.21
N SER A 240 2.18 6.14 12.17
CA SER A 240 3.53 5.65 11.93
C SER A 240 3.72 4.24 12.50
N PHE A 241 4.79 3.56 12.10
CA PHE A 241 5.19 2.28 12.68
C PHE A 241 6.67 1.99 12.44
N ASP A 242 7.27 1.27 13.37
CA ASP A 242 8.62 0.74 13.24
C ASP A 242 8.58 -0.73 12.80
N VAL A 243 9.45 -1.09 11.87
CA VAL A 243 9.66 -2.50 11.49
C VAL A 243 11.09 -2.71 10.99
N ALA A 244 11.80 -3.67 11.58
CA ALA A 244 13.13 -4.11 11.16
C ALA A 244 14.17 -2.99 10.93
N GLY A 245 14.13 -1.90 11.71
CA GLY A 245 15.02 -0.75 11.57
C GLY A 245 14.59 0.29 10.51
N ALA A 246 13.36 0.20 10.01
CA ALA A 246 12.71 1.27 9.27
C ALA A 246 11.62 1.91 10.13
N HIS A 247 11.58 3.24 10.15
CA HIS A 247 10.44 4.02 10.63
C HIS A 247 9.63 4.48 9.42
N LEU A 248 8.35 4.13 9.38
CA LEU A 248 7.45 4.46 8.28
C LEU A 248 6.35 5.38 8.76
N ILE A 249 6.09 6.44 8.01
CA ILE A 249 5.07 7.45 8.29
C ILE A 249 4.04 7.39 7.15
N MET A 250 2.78 7.19 7.50
CA MET A 250 1.64 7.23 6.60
C MET A 250 0.92 8.57 6.79
N LEU A 251 0.99 9.46 5.81
CA LEU A 251 0.32 10.75 5.84
C LEU A 251 -1.04 10.69 5.13
N GLY A 252 -1.98 11.47 5.63
CA GLY A 252 -3.32 11.64 5.09
C GLY A 252 -3.40 12.85 4.17
N SER A 253 -3.23 12.65 2.86
CA SER A 253 -3.36 13.71 1.85
C SER A 253 -4.73 14.40 1.82
N TYR A 254 -5.78 13.75 2.32
CA TYR A 254 -7.14 14.32 2.41
C TYR A 254 -7.61 14.53 3.85
N ALA A 255 -6.70 14.46 4.82
CA ALA A 255 -6.90 14.99 6.16
C ALA A 255 -6.32 16.41 6.23
N ASP A 256 -6.77 17.23 7.19
CA ASP A 256 -6.25 18.58 7.37
C ASP A 256 -4.72 18.54 7.63
N TYR A 257 -3.96 19.35 6.90
CA TYR A 257 -2.49 19.33 6.91
C TYR A 257 -1.86 20.72 7.14
N ASP A 258 -2.65 21.76 7.42
CA ASP A 258 -2.11 23.07 7.76
C ASP A 258 -1.35 23.06 9.09
N GLU A 259 -0.58 24.12 9.37
CA GLU A 259 0.31 24.21 10.53
C GLU A 259 -0.42 24.10 11.90
N TYR A 260 -1.74 24.27 11.94
CA TYR A 260 -2.57 24.17 13.13
C TYR A 260 -3.27 22.81 13.26
N SER A 261 -3.26 21.99 12.20
CA SER A 261 -3.93 20.71 12.16
C SER A 261 -3.35 19.69 13.14
N ASP A 262 -4.18 18.73 13.55
CA ASP A 262 -3.72 17.63 14.39
C ASP A 262 -2.65 16.79 13.68
N GLN A 263 -2.79 16.58 12.37
CA GLN A 263 -1.82 15.84 11.57
C GLN A 263 -0.45 16.51 11.54
N TYR A 264 -0.38 17.83 11.36
CA TYR A 264 0.89 18.55 11.33
C TYR A 264 1.60 18.51 12.68
N ARG A 265 0.84 18.71 13.77
CA ARG A 265 1.37 18.59 15.14
C ARG A 265 1.87 17.19 15.43
N TRP A 266 1.06 16.17 15.09
CA TRP A 266 1.44 14.76 15.24
C TRP A 266 2.72 14.44 14.45
N LEU A 267 2.81 14.83 13.17
CA LEU A 267 3.97 14.56 12.32
C LEU A 267 5.25 15.17 12.91
N LYS A 268 5.17 16.42 13.39
CA LYS A 268 6.29 17.09 14.04
C LYS A 268 6.75 16.34 15.30
N ASP A 269 5.81 15.89 16.12
CA ASP A 269 6.10 15.15 17.34
C ASP A 269 6.66 13.75 17.04
N ASP A 270 6.13 13.06 16.05
CA ASP A 270 6.59 11.75 15.59
C ASP A 270 8.02 11.80 15.06
N LEU A 271 8.31 12.71 14.11
CA LEU A 271 9.67 12.94 13.59
C LEU A 271 10.68 13.30 14.67
N SER A 272 10.27 14.03 15.72
CA SER A 272 11.15 14.40 16.84
C SER A 272 11.60 13.20 17.69
N LYS A 273 10.87 12.09 17.63
CA LYS A 273 11.14 10.86 18.39
C LYS A 273 11.98 9.86 17.61
N VAL A 274 12.18 10.07 16.30
CA VAL A 274 12.95 9.15 15.43
C VAL A 274 14.42 9.11 15.87
N ASP A 275 14.87 7.93 16.29
CA ASP A 275 16.28 7.64 16.56
C ASP A 275 16.89 6.86 15.40
N ARG A 276 17.64 7.55 14.53
CA ARG A 276 18.27 6.95 13.33
C ARG A 276 19.31 5.87 13.65
N LYS A 277 19.73 5.69 14.92
CA LYS A 277 20.55 4.53 15.32
C LYS A 277 19.72 3.26 15.45
N LYS A 278 18.43 3.39 15.78
CA LYS A 278 17.47 2.28 15.85
C LYS A 278 16.78 2.06 14.52
N THR A 279 16.30 3.14 13.91
CA THR A 279 15.61 3.14 12.63
C THR A 279 16.40 3.95 11.59
N PRO A 280 17.51 3.41 11.05
CA PRO A 280 18.33 4.14 10.08
C PRO A 280 17.57 4.53 8.82
N TRP A 281 16.51 3.80 8.45
CA TRP A 281 15.65 4.15 7.31
C TRP A 281 14.41 4.88 7.77
N LEU A 282 14.11 6.01 7.15
CA LEU A 282 12.92 6.81 7.39
C LEU A 282 12.16 7.00 6.07
N LEU A 283 10.96 6.42 5.99
CA LEU A 283 10.12 6.47 4.80
C LEU A 283 8.81 7.20 5.11
N VAL A 284 8.33 7.96 4.13
CA VAL A 284 7.00 8.58 4.16
C VAL A 284 6.16 8.01 3.02
N LEU A 285 4.90 7.72 3.30
CA LEU A 285 3.90 7.34 2.33
C LEU A 285 2.74 8.32 2.41
N LEU A 286 2.22 8.70 1.26
CA LEU A 286 1.09 9.61 1.12
C LEU A 286 0.36 9.28 -0.18
N HIS A 287 -0.85 9.78 -0.40
CA HIS A 287 -1.57 9.44 -1.62
C HIS A 287 -1.19 10.37 -2.79
N VAL A 288 -1.33 11.70 -2.59
CA VAL A 288 -1.16 12.70 -3.65
C VAL A 288 0.31 13.11 -3.81
N PRO A 289 1.00 12.74 -4.90
CA PRO A 289 2.43 13.01 -5.06
C PRO A 289 2.75 14.51 -5.02
N TRP A 290 3.78 14.89 -4.25
CA TRP A 290 4.28 16.26 -4.17
C TRP A 290 5.06 16.68 -5.43
N TYR A 291 5.82 15.75 -5.99
CA TYR A 291 6.43 15.91 -7.29
C TYR A 291 5.74 14.98 -8.26
N ASN A 292 5.25 15.53 -9.37
CA ASN A 292 4.56 14.79 -10.41
C ASN A 292 4.90 15.41 -11.78
N SER A 293 5.33 14.59 -12.75
CA SER A 293 5.53 15.05 -14.13
C SER A 293 4.44 14.60 -15.10
N ASN A 294 3.41 13.87 -14.67
CA ASN A 294 2.25 13.55 -15.51
C ASN A 294 1.32 14.76 -15.66
N GLU A 295 0.70 14.97 -16.82
CA GLU A 295 -0.35 15.99 -16.99
C GLU A 295 -1.55 15.79 -16.04
N ALA A 296 -1.84 14.55 -15.67
CA ALA A 296 -2.85 14.20 -14.68
C ALA A 296 -2.41 14.68 -13.29
N HIS A 297 -3.33 15.30 -12.55
CA HIS A 297 -3.13 15.71 -11.15
C HIS A 297 -1.98 16.70 -10.93
N GLN A 298 -1.71 17.58 -11.90
CA GLN A 298 -0.70 18.63 -11.77
C GLN A 298 -1.09 19.63 -10.67
N GLY A 299 -0.17 19.84 -9.73
CA GLY A 299 -0.30 20.83 -8.64
C GLY A 299 -1.21 20.42 -7.48
N GLU A 300 -1.82 19.23 -7.51
CA GLU A 300 -2.72 18.78 -6.44
C GLU A 300 -1.97 18.57 -5.10
N GLY A 301 -0.69 18.19 -5.17
CA GLY A 301 0.17 18.01 -3.99
C GLY A 301 0.85 19.28 -3.46
N ASP A 302 0.81 20.39 -4.22
CA ASP A 302 1.64 21.59 -3.94
C ASP A 302 1.35 22.20 -2.57
N GLY A 303 0.08 22.22 -2.15
CA GLY A 303 -0.34 22.79 -0.87
C GLY A 303 0.23 22.02 0.33
N MET A 304 0.14 20.69 0.30
CA MET A 304 0.67 19.84 1.36
C MET A 304 2.21 19.85 1.34
N MET A 305 2.83 19.82 0.15
CA MET A 305 4.28 19.92 -0.02
C MET A 305 4.83 21.21 0.63
N ALA A 306 4.21 22.36 0.34
CA ALA A 306 4.67 23.64 0.87
C ALA A 306 4.69 23.71 2.41
N ILE A 307 3.78 22.97 3.07
CA ILE A 307 3.67 22.96 4.53
C ILE A 307 4.53 21.85 5.16
N MET A 308 4.54 20.65 4.59
CA MET A 308 5.11 19.46 5.23
C MET A 308 6.49 19.04 4.71
N GLU A 309 6.89 19.43 3.49
CA GLU A 309 8.25 19.18 2.98
C GLU A 309 9.35 19.72 3.89
N PRO A 310 9.21 20.91 4.53
CA PRO A 310 10.20 21.38 5.49
C PRO A 310 10.43 20.42 6.68
N LEU A 311 9.39 19.77 7.19
CA LEU A 311 9.50 18.80 8.29
C LEU A 311 10.19 17.51 7.81
N VAL A 312 9.76 16.99 6.66
CA VAL A 312 10.31 15.80 6.00
C VAL A 312 11.79 15.98 5.67
N TYR A 313 12.17 17.13 5.11
CA TYR A 313 13.54 17.48 4.80
C TYR A 313 14.39 17.63 6.08
N ALA A 314 13.89 18.32 7.10
CA ALA A 314 14.60 18.49 8.37
C ALA A 314 14.90 17.15 9.06
N ALA A 315 14.01 16.16 8.92
CA ALA A 315 14.21 14.81 9.44
C ALA A 315 15.10 13.91 8.56
N SER A 316 15.57 14.42 7.41
CA SER A 316 16.36 13.67 6.43
C SER A 316 15.66 12.38 5.98
N VAL A 317 14.38 12.47 5.65
CA VAL A 317 13.58 11.35 5.09
C VAL A 317 14.29 10.80 3.84
N ASP A 318 14.37 9.47 3.74
CA ASP A 318 15.10 8.80 2.67
C ASP A 318 14.26 8.70 1.39
N LEU A 319 12.99 8.30 1.54
CA LEU A 319 12.06 8.03 0.43
C LEU A 319 10.67 8.55 0.78
N VAL A 320 9.99 9.11 -0.22
CA VAL A 320 8.56 9.42 -0.19
C VAL A 320 7.87 8.59 -1.28
N LEU A 321 6.88 7.79 -0.91
CA LEU A 321 6.13 6.92 -1.82
C LEU A 321 4.70 7.45 -1.97
N ALA A 322 4.21 7.54 -3.20
CA ALA A 322 2.88 8.06 -3.50
C ALA A 322 2.12 7.21 -4.53
N GLY A 323 0.80 7.31 -4.50
CA GLY A 323 -0.11 6.70 -5.47
C GLY A 323 -0.68 7.76 -6.42
N HIS A 324 -2.01 7.75 -6.59
CA HIS A 324 -2.89 8.75 -7.18
C HIS A 324 -2.71 8.94 -8.69
N VAL A 325 -1.50 9.25 -9.13
CA VAL A 325 -1.17 9.33 -10.54
C VAL A 325 -0.93 7.92 -11.06
N HIS A 326 -1.76 7.49 -12.02
CA HIS A 326 -1.73 6.14 -12.57
C HIS A 326 -0.56 5.87 -13.53
N ALA A 327 0.65 6.07 -13.02
CA ALA A 327 1.93 5.86 -13.69
C ALA A 327 3.01 5.53 -12.66
N TYR A 328 4.18 5.15 -13.17
CA TYR A 328 5.39 5.05 -12.37
C TYR A 328 6.29 6.25 -12.65
N GLU A 329 6.73 6.94 -11.61
CA GLU A 329 7.76 7.96 -11.68
C GLU A 329 8.75 7.82 -10.52
N ARG A 330 10.02 8.17 -10.76
CA ARG A 330 11.04 8.26 -9.72
C ARG A 330 11.86 9.52 -9.91
N SER A 331 11.90 10.35 -8.88
CA SER A 331 12.72 11.55 -8.87
C SER A 331 14.18 11.22 -8.57
N ILE A 332 15.07 12.15 -8.90
CA ILE A 332 16.35 12.29 -8.19
C ILE A 332 16.07 12.77 -6.75
N ARG A 333 17.11 12.87 -5.93
CA ARG A 333 16.99 13.58 -4.65
C ARG A 333 16.67 15.05 -4.89
N VAL A 334 15.57 15.52 -4.30
CA VAL A 334 14.98 16.83 -4.56
C VAL A 334 14.48 17.44 -3.26
N ASN A 335 14.53 18.77 -3.19
CA ASN A 335 13.97 19.58 -2.11
C ASN A 335 13.56 20.92 -2.71
N ASN A 336 12.35 21.40 -2.41
CA ASN A 336 11.81 22.67 -2.91
C ASN A 336 11.98 22.85 -4.43
N GLY A 337 11.65 21.80 -5.20
CA GLY A 337 11.71 21.78 -6.66
C GLY A 337 13.12 21.79 -7.26
N LYS A 338 14.17 21.56 -6.47
CA LYS A 338 15.57 21.61 -6.93
C LYS A 338 16.34 20.34 -6.58
N PRO A 339 17.26 19.88 -7.45
CA PRO A 339 18.19 18.82 -7.12
C PRO A 339 18.92 19.13 -5.80
N ASP A 340 18.86 18.21 -4.85
CA ASP A 340 19.50 18.36 -3.54
C ASP A 340 19.97 16.98 -3.06
N PRO A 341 21.28 16.74 -2.85
CA PRO A 341 21.77 15.44 -2.42
C PRO A 341 21.29 15.02 -1.01
N CYS A 342 20.77 15.95 -0.21
CA CYS A 342 20.17 15.68 1.10
C CYS A 342 18.65 15.51 1.04
N GLY A 343 18.02 15.82 -0.11
CA GLY A 343 16.59 15.66 -0.31
C GLY A 343 16.16 14.18 -0.37
N ALA A 344 14.88 13.93 -0.15
CA ALA A 344 14.29 12.60 -0.32
C ALA A 344 14.20 12.23 -1.80
N VAL A 345 14.13 10.92 -2.08
CA VAL A 345 13.70 10.42 -3.39
C VAL A 345 12.19 10.23 -3.35
N TYR A 346 11.48 10.80 -4.32
CA TYR A 346 10.03 10.68 -4.47
C TYR A 346 9.72 9.64 -5.54
N ILE A 347 8.84 8.69 -5.22
CA ILE A 347 8.40 7.64 -6.13
C ILE A 347 6.88 7.65 -6.18
N THR A 348 6.35 7.82 -7.39
CA THR A 348 4.93 7.61 -7.69
C THR A 348 4.77 6.19 -8.21
N ILE A 349 3.86 5.43 -7.61
CA ILE A 349 3.59 4.01 -7.89
C ILE A 349 2.08 3.73 -7.88
N GLY A 350 1.30 4.65 -8.48
CA GLY A 350 -0.15 4.54 -8.59
C GLY A 350 -0.63 3.71 -9.80
N ASP A 351 0.24 2.89 -10.38
CA ASP A 351 -0.07 2.09 -11.57
C ASP A 351 -0.55 0.65 -11.22
N GLY A 352 -1.21 0.48 -10.06
CA GLY A 352 -1.67 -0.81 -9.54
C GLY A 352 -2.71 -1.54 -10.40
N GLY A 353 -3.39 -0.81 -11.27
CA GLY A 353 -4.24 -1.38 -12.31
C GLY A 353 -5.74 -1.19 -12.10
N ASN A 354 -6.13 -0.08 -11.46
CA ASN A 354 -7.54 0.27 -11.29
C ASN A 354 -8.29 0.46 -12.63
N LYS A 355 -9.59 0.71 -12.52
CA LYS A 355 -10.54 0.80 -13.65
C LYS A 355 -10.40 2.07 -14.48
N GLU A 356 -9.75 3.11 -13.98
CA GLU A 356 -9.64 4.41 -14.66
C GLU A 356 -8.54 4.40 -15.73
N GLY A 357 -7.59 3.46 -15.62
CA GLY A 357 -6.51 3.30 -16.58
C GLY A 357 -5.31 4.20 -16.29
N LEU A 358 -4.36 4.24 -17.24
CA LEU A 358 -3.06 4.86 -17.01
C LEU A 358 -3.02 6.34 -17.38
N ALA A 359 -2.18 7.09 -16.69
CA ALA A 359 -1.73 8.40 -17.15
C ALA A 359 -0.67 8.22 -18.25
N HIS A 360 -0.85 8.91 -19.37
CA HIS A 360 -0.06 8.67 -20.59
C HIS A 360 0.76 9.88 -21.07
N LYS A 361 0.58 11.04 -20.44
CA LYS A 361 1.16 12.31 -20.91
C LYS A 361 1.98 12.94 -19.81
N TYR A 362 3.16 13.45 -20.18
CA TYR A 362 4.13 14.00 -19.26
C TYR A 362 4.52 15.43 -19.65
N VAL A 363 4.66 16.29 -18.65
CA VAL A 363 5.10 17.67 -18.78
C VAL A 363 6.64 17.70 -18.82
N LEU A 364 7.19 18.20 -19.94
CA LEU A 364 8.64 18.18 -20.20
C LEU A 364 9.46 19.12 -19.28
N THR A 365 8.83 20.05 -18.58
CA THR A 365 9.51 21.01 -17.69
C THR A 365 10.12 20.37 -16.45
N TYR A 366 9.68 19.17 -16.05
CA TYR A 366 10.21 18.47 -14.85
C TYR A 366 11.37 17.51 -15.14
N ARG A 367 11.95 17.55 -16.35
CA ARG A 367 13.10 16.70 -16.74
C ARG A 367 14.31 16.78 -15.81
N ASN A 368 14.44 17.86 -15.05
CA ASN A 368 15.55 18.04 -14.11
C ASN A 368 15.33 17.34 -12.76
N ILE A 369 14.08 16.93 -12.47
CA ILE A 369 13.69 16.26 -11.22
C ILE A 369 13.44 14.77 -11.45
N PHE A 370 12.87 14.39 -12.59
CA PHE A 370 12.58 12.98 -12.87
C PHE A 370 13.65 12.33 -13.72
N GLU A 371 14.13 11.18 -13.27
CA GLU A 371 14.81 10.26 -14.17
C GLU A 371 13.74 9.68 -15.10
N LEU A 372 13.57 10.29 -16.28
CA LEU A 372 12.77 9.67 -17.33
C LEU A 372 13.34 8.26 -17.55
N SER A 373 12.57 7.24 -17.18
CA SER A 373 12.78 5.88 -17.66
C SER A 373 12.81 6.00 -19.19
N ASN A 374 14.01 5.92 -19.76
CA ASN A 374 14.20 6.02 -21.20
C ASN A 374 13.59 4.78 -21.87
N SER A 375 12.28 4.79 -22.11
CA SER A 375 11.73 4.12 -23.30
C SER A 375 12.06 4.90 -24.57
N ASN A 376 12.51 6.16 -24.44
CA ASN A 376 12.78 7.09 -25.55
C ASN A 376 14.28 7.36 -25.85
N LYS A 377 15.20 6.54 -25.35
CA LYS A 377 16.59 6.52 -25.83
C LYS A 377 17.03 5.10 -26.11
N LYS A 378 16.86 4.67 -27.35
CA LYS A 378 17.81 3.85 -28.11
C LYS A 378 17.52 3.95 -29.59
#